data_AF-A0A448F8Q9-F1
#
_entry.id   AF-A0A448F8Q9-F1
#
_cell.length_a   1.000
_cell.length_b   1.000
_cell.length_c   1.000
_cell.angle_alpha   90.00
_cell.angle_beta   90.00
_cell.angle_gamma   90.00
#
_symmetry.space_group_name_H-M   'P 1'
#
loop_
_entity.id
_entity.type
_entity.pdbx_description
1 polymer ?
#
loop_
_entity_poly.entity_id
_entity_poly.type
_entity_poly.pdbx_seq_one_letter_code
_entity_poly.pdbx_strand_id
1 'polypeptide(L)'
;MCQLLGMNCNVPTDIVFSFEGFRHRAGLTNTHSDGFGITFFEGKGIRVFRDNKPGYISPIADCVKQYNIKSLNVIAHIRKATQGDVNIENTHPFIREIWGENWVFAHNGNLTELPDMSESIC
;
A
#
# COMPACT_ATOMS: atom_id res chain seq x y z
N MET A 1 12.12 -6.03 -7.27
CA MET A 1 10.80 -5.57 -7.74
C MET A 1 9.81 -5.72 -6.60
N CYS A 2 8.90 -4.76 -6.40
CA CYS A 2 7.88 -4.81 -5.35
C CYS A 2 6.77 -5.80 -5.72
N GLN A 3 5.74 -5.90 -4.88
CA GLN A 3 4.49 -6.56 -5.27
C GLN A 3 3.28 -5.70 -4.90
N LEU A 4 2.18 -5.90 -5.65
CA LEU A 4 0.93 -5.16 -5.53
C LEU A 4 -0.24 -6.11 -5.26
N LEU A 5 -1.22 -5.60 -4.53
CA LEU A 5 -2.54 -6.19 -4.38
C LEU A 5 -3.57 -5.09 -4.53
N GLY A 6 -4.55 -5.30 -5.41
CA GLY A 6 -5.69 -4.41 -5.59
C GLY A 6 -6.99 -5.19 -5.46
N MET A 7 -8.01 -4.59 -4.86
CA MET A 7 -9.36 -5.13 -4.79
C MET A 7 -10.35 -4.04 -5.18
N ASN A 8 -11.26 -4.37 -6.11
CA ASN A 8 -12.41 -3.56 -6.47
C ASN A 8 -13.64 -4.47 -6.47
N CYS A 9 -14.68 -4.09 -5.75
CA CYS A 9 -15.88 -4.91 -5.54
C CYS A 9 -17.15 -4.07 -5.65
N ASN A 10 -18.26 -4.71 -6.01
CA ASN A 10 -19.59 -4.09 -6.05
C ASN A 10 -20.30 -4.09 -4.68
N VAL A 11 -19.82 -4.87 -3.71
CA VAL A 11 -20.29 -4.91 -2.32
C VAL A 11 -19.10 -4.90 -1.35
N PRO A 12 -19.23 -4.31 -0.14
CA PRO A 12 -18.12 -4.28 0.83
C PRO A 12 -17.62 -5.68 1.15
N THR A 13 -16.38 -5.97 0.77
CA THR A 13 -15.80 -7.31 0.81
C THR A 13 -14.61 -7.34 1.76
N ASP A 14 -14.50 -8.45 2.48
CA ASP A 14 -13.38 -8.68 3.40
C ASP A 14 -12.08 -8.88 2.61
N ILE A 15 -11.03 -8.15 3.00
CA ILE A 15 -9.69 -8.29 2.40
C ILE A 15 -8.71 -9.04 3.31
N VAL A 16 -9.07 -9.36 4.54
CA VAL A 16 -8.13 -9.89 5.55
C VAL A 16 -7.50 -11.19 5.07
N PHE A 17 -8.27 -12.11 4.49
CA PHE A 17 -7.72 -13.35 3.94
C PHE A 17 -6.68 -13.11 2.84
N SER A 18 -7.01 -12.25 1.86
CA SER A 18 -6.12 -11.92 0.75
C SER A 18 -4.87 -11.16 1.24
N PHE A 19 -5.04 -10.27 2.21
CA PHE A 19 -3.95 -9.51 2.80
C PHE A 19 -3.01 -10.41 3.62
N GLU A 20 -3.52 -11.41 4.35
CA GLU A 20 -2.69 -12.33 5.12
C GLU A 20 -1.72 -13.11 4.22
N GLY A 21 -2.25 -13.68 3.13
CA GLY A 21 -1.40 -14.33 2.11
C GLY A 21 -0.40 -13.36 1.48
N PHE A 22 -0.83 -12.11 1.25
CA PHE A 22 0.01 -11.07 0.68
C PHE A 22 1.17 -10.66 1.60
N ARG A 23 0.92 -10.41 2.89
CA ARG A 23 1.95 -9.98 3.86
C ARG A 23 2.97 -11.08 4.16
N HIS A 24 2.64 -12.36 4.02
CA HIS A 24 3.63 -13.43 4.14
C HIS A 24 4.73 -13.31 3.08
N ARG A 25 4.44 -12.72 1.91
CA ARG A 25 5.46 -12.44 0.89
C ARG A 25 6.38 -11.29 1.30
N ALA A 26 6.04 -10.55 2.36
CA ALA A 26 6.83 -9.47 2.91
C ALA A 26 7.79 -9.96 4.02
N GLY A 27 8.73 -10.85 3.65
CA GLY A 27 9.81 -11.30 4.52
C GLY A 27 9.73 -12.73 5.08
N LEU A 28 8.64 -13.47 4.83
CA LEU A 28 8.57 -14.90 5.18
C LEU A 28 8.82 -15.79 3.95
N THR A 29 7.99 -15.67 2.91
CA THR A 29 8.04 -16.54 1.73
C THR A 29 8.77 -15.91 0.54
N ASN A 30 9.20 -14.66 0.67
CA ASN A 30 9.94 -13.92 -0.34
C ASN A 30 10.82 -12.84 0.30
N THR A 31 11.74 -12.25 -0.45
CA THR A 31 12.76 -11.33 0.06
C THR A 31 12.27 -9.86 0.18
N HIS A 32 10.96 -9.59 0.15
CA HIS A 32 10.45 -8.21 0.21
C HIS A 32 10.39 -7.76 1.67
N SER A 33 11.42 -7.08 2.16
CA SER A 33 11.57 -6.74 3.59
C SER A 33 11.50 -5.25 3.90
N ASP A 34 11.33 -4.40 2.89
CA ASP A 34 11.70 -2.97 3.00
C ASP A 34 10.48 -2.07 3.25
N GLY A 35 9.43 -2.63 3.83
CA GLY A 35 8.18 -1.98 4.17
C GLY A 35 6.95 -2.57 3.49
N PHE A 36 5.79 -2.20 4.00
CA PHE A 36 4.50 -2.50 3.38
C PHE A 36 3.50 -1.38 3.65
N GLY A 37 2.43 -1.36 2.87
CA GLY A 37 1.28 -0.54 3.19
C GLY A 37 0.00 -1.09 2.60
N ILE A 38 -1.11 -0.67 3.18
CA ILE A 38 -2.47 -0.94 2.73
C ILE A 38 -3.34 0.29 2.97
N THR A 39 -4.12 0.64 1.96
CA THR A 39 -5.14 1.68 2.01
C THR A 39 -6.48 1.09 1.59
N PHE A 40 -7.54 1.42 2.30
CA PHE A 40 -8.90 1.01 1.97
C PHE A 40 -9.88 2.15 2.16
N PHE A 41 -10.97 2.11 1.40
CA PHE A 41 -11.97 3.17 1.34
C PHE A 41 -13.18 2.86 2.24
N GLU A 42 -13.65 3.88 2.95
CA GLU A 42 -14.89 3.89 3.73
C GLU A 42 -15.76 5.05 3.18
N GLY A 43 -16.51 4.77 2.10
CA GLY A 43 -17.15 5.82 1.30
C GLY A 43 -16.09 6.68 0.59
N LYS A 44 -16.11 8.00 0.83
CA LYS A 44 -15.09 8.95 0.32
C LYS A 44 -13.84 9.04 1.20
N GLY A 45 -13.94 8.53 2.43
CA GLY A 45 -12.83 8.48 3.36
C GLY A 45 -11.88 7.32 3.04
N ILE A 46 -10.65 7.42 3.53
CA ILE A 46 -9.67 6.34 3.45
C ILE A 46 -9.03 6.09 4.81
N ARG A 47 -8.58 4.87 5.03
CA ARG A 47 -7.66 4.50 6.11
C ARG A 47 -6.40 3.93 5.53
N VAL A 48 -5.28 4.26 6.16
CA VAL A 48 -3.95 4.01 5.62
C VAL A 48 -3.10 3.44 6.73
N PHE A 49 -2.57 2.25 6.49
CA PHE A 49 -1.63 1.59 7.38
C PHE A 49 -0.34 1.36 6.60
N ARG A 50 0.79 1.84 7.14
CA ARG A 50 2.12 1.67 6.55
C ARG A 50 3.12 1.35 7.65
N ASP A 51 4.15 0.60 7.30
CA ASP A 51 5.33 0.36 8.13
C ASP A 51 6.56 0.21 7.22
N ASN A 52 7.72 0.67 7.67
CA ASN A 52 8.98 0.44 6.98
C ASN A 52 9.62 -0.91 7.36
N LYS A 53 9.02 -1.65 8.31
CA LYS A 53 9.37 -3.04 8.62
C LYS A 53 8.77 -4.04 7.62
N PRO A 54 9.34 -5.25 7.50
CA PRO A 54 8.72 -6.32 6.73
C PRO A 54 7.29 -6.59 7.22
N GLY A 55 6.35 -6.69 6.30
CA GLY A 55 4.93 -6.93 6.62
C GLY A 55 4.71 -8.23 7.39
N TYR A 56 5.59 -9.22 7.29
CA TYR A 56 5.47 -10.45 8.09
C TYR A 56 5.61 -10.22 9.60
N ILE A 57 6.52 -9.34 10.04
CA ILE A 57 6.82 -9.10 11.47
C ILE A 57 6.29 -7.76 11.99
N SER A 58 5.54 -7.03 11.17
CA SER A 58 5.09 -5.69 11.53
C SER A 58 3.88 -5.73 12.47
N PRO A 59 3.92 -5.00 13.60
CA PRO A 59 2.74 -4.84 14.45
C PRO A 59 1.62 -4.07 13.74
N ILE A 60 1.94 -3.21 12.76
CA ILE A 60 0.94 -2.51 11.95
C ILE A 60 0.19 -3.51 11.06
N ALA A 61 0.88 -4.52 10.53
CA ALA A 61 0.22 -5.57 9.74
C ALA A 61 -0.69 -6.44 10.63
N ASP A 62 -0.34 -6.63 11.89
CA ASP A 62 -1.20 -7.31 12.87
C ASP A 62 -2.46 -6.49 13.19
N CYS A 63 -2.33 -5.17 13.32
CA CYS A 63 -3.49 -4.27 13.47
C CYS A 63 -4.45 -4.37 12.28
N VAL A 64 -3.94 -4.43 11.05
CA VAL A 64 -4.75 -4.58 9.82
C VAL A 64 -5.61 -5.85 9.89
N LYS A 65 -5.02 -6.97 10.34
CA LYS A 65 -5.73 -8.25 10.53
C LYS A 65 -6.83 -8.15 11.57
N GLN A 66 -6.58 -7.44 12.67
CA GLN A 66 -7.54 -7.27 13.76
C GLN A 66 -8.69 -6.30 13.40
N TYR A 67 -8.49 -5.41 12.44
CA TYR A 67 -9.47 -4.37 12.08
C TYR A 67 -10.67 -4.90 11.27
N ASN A 68 -10.63 -6.14 10.77
CA ASN A 68 -11.73 -6.77 10.01
C ASN A 68 -12.25 -5.90 8.86
N ILE A 69 -11.34 -5.56 7.94
CA ILE A 69 -11.57 -4.56 6.90
C ILE A 69 -12.55 -5.08 5.85
N LYS A 70 -13.68 -4.37 5.70
CA LYS A 70 -14.61 -4.53 4.57
C LYS A 70 -14.66 -3.26 3.75
N SER A 71 -14.31 -3.37 2.47
CA SER A 71 -14.22 -2.20 1.58
C SER A 71 -14.67 -2.55 0.17
N LEU A 72 -15.05 -1.54 -0.60
CA LEU A 72 -15.23 -1.64 -2.04
C LEU A 72 -13.90 -1.55 -2.78
N ASN A 73 -12.93 -0.80 -2.24
CA ASN A 73 -11.64 -0.52 -2.87
C ASN A 73 -10.51 -0.70 -1.86
N VAL A 74 -9.50 -1.48 -2.24
CA VAL A 74 -8.28 -1.66 -1.44
C VAL A 74 -7.06 -1.64 -2.36
N ILE A 75 -6.01 -0.95 -1.93
CA ILE A 75 -4.70 -0.97 -2.57
C ILE A 75 -3.67 -1.32 -1.50
N ALA A 76 -2.88 -2.35 -1.72
CA ALA A 76 -1.78 -2.75 -0.86
C ALA A 76 -0.50 -2.97 -1.66
N HIS A 77 0.63 -2.75 -1.00
CA HIS A 77 1.95 -2.80 -1.60
C HIS A 77 2.97 -3.36 -0.60
N ILE A 78 3.84 -4.26 -1.07
CA ILE A 78 5.03 -4.70 -0.32
C ILE A 78 6.27 -4.21 -1.03
N ARG A 79 7.12 -3.49 -0.30
CA ARG A 79 8.27 -2.78 -0.85
C ARG A 79 9.50 -3.68 -0.90
N LYS A 80 10.22 -3.59 -2.01
CA LYS A 80 11.62 -3.98 -2.14
C LYS A 80 12.36 -2.78 -2.71
N ALA A 81 13.12 -2.09 -1.87
CA ALA A 81 13.72 -0.81 -2.18
C ALA A 81 14.72 -0.96 -3.33
N THR A 82 14.46 -0.24 -4.42
CA THR A 82 15.40 -0.05 -5.53
C THR A 82 15.93 1.38 -5.56
N GLN A 83 15.14 2.34 -5.08
CA GLN A 83 15.48 3.74 -4.91
C GLN A 83 14.93 4.26 -3.57
N GLY A 84 15.65 5.21 -2.97
CA GLY A 84 15.32 5.86 -1.71
C GLY A 84 15.52 4.98 -0.47
N ASP A 85 15.70 5.61 0.68
CA ASP A 85 15.95 4.93 1.95
C ASP A 85 14.75 4.09 2.44
N VAL A 86 15.01 3.14 3.35
CA VAL A 86 13.99 2.31 3.98
C VAL A 86 13.31 3.06 5.12
N ASN A 87 12.35 3.91 4.77
CA ASN A 87 11.57 4.71 5.70
C ASN A 87 10.09 4.76 5.32
N ILE A 88 9.28 5.34 6.20
CA ILE A 88 7.82 5.42 6.02
C ILE A 88 7.44 6.34 4.85
N GLU A 89 8.23 7.39 4.60
CA GLU A 89 7.96 8.40 3.58
C GLU A 89 8.05 7.83 2.16
N ASN A 90 8.92 6.83 1.95
CA ASN A 90 9.10 6.12 0.69
C ASN A 90 8.26 4.83 0.59
N THR A 91 7.35 4.60 1.55
CA THR A 91 6.50 3.42 1.59
C THR A 91 5.13 3.72 0.98
N HIS A 92 4.79 3.00 -0.09
CA HIS A 92 3.47 3.03 -0.72
C HIS A 92 2.40 2.36 0.17
N PRO A 93 1.09 2.66 -0.03
CA PRO A 93 0.53 3.60 -1.02
C PRO A 93 0.77 5.08 -0.69
N PHE A 94 0.88 5.91 -1.73
CA PHE A 94 0.87 7.37 -1.62
C PHE A 94 -0.55 7.91 -1.78
N ILE A 95 -0.82 9.03 -1.14
CA ILE A 95 -2.15 9.65 -1.10
C ILE A 95 -2.03 11.13 -1.42
N ARG A 96 -3.00 11.63 -2.17
CA ARG A 96 -3.21 13.06 -2.37
C ARG A 96 -4.71 13.32 -2.48
N GLU A 97 -5.17 14.44 -1.92
CA GLU A 97 -6.51 14.93 -2.24
C GLU A 97 -6.44 15.70 -3.57
N ILE A 98 -7.30 15.35 -4.53
CA ILE A 98 -7.42 16.05 -5.81
C ILE A 98 -8.91 16.21 -6.09
N TRP A 99 -9.34 17.44 -6.34
CA TRP A 99 -10.75 17.81 -6.59
C TRP A 99 -11.72 17.37 -5.49
N GLY A 100 -11.29 17.44 -4.22
CA GLY A 100 -12.11 17.07 -3.07
C GLY A 100 -12.28 15.56 -2.85
N GLU A 101 -11.51 14.72 -3.54
CA GLU A 101 -11.55 13.27 -3.42
C GLU A 101 -10.16 12.71 -3.06
N ASN A 102 -10.12 11.62 -2.31
CA ASN A 102 -8.87 10.93 -1.95
C ASN A 102 -8.36 10.07 -3.10
N TRP A 103 -7.18 10.40 -3.62
CA TRP A 103 -6.47 9.59 -4.61
C TRP A 103 -5.42 8.76 -3.92
N VAL A 104 -5.38 7.47 -4.26
CA VAL A 104 -4.46 6.49 -3.69
C VAL A 104 -3.68 5.83 -4.82
N PHE A 105 -2.36 5.83 -4.71
CA PHE A 105 -1.47 5.36 -5.76
C PHE A 105 -0.41 4.39 -5.21
N ALA A 106 -0.15 3.32 -5.96
CA ALA A 106 0.95 2.41 -5.71
C ALA A 106 1.61 2.00 -7.03
N HIS A 107 2.93 1.95 -7.04
CA HIS A 107 3.72 1.62 -8.23
C HIS A 107 4.61 0.41 -7.98
N ASN A 108 4.74 -0.44 -9.00
CA ASN A 108 5.72 -1.52 -9.01
C ASN A 108 6.57 -1.44 -10.27
N GLY A 109 7.78 -0.92 -10.11
CA GLY A 109 8.71 -0.71 -11.20
C GLY A 109 9.87 0.17 -10.75
N ASN A 110 10.75 0.48 -11.68
CA ASN A 110 11.88 1.37 -11.46
C ASN A 110 11.86 2.43 -12.57
N LEU A 111 11.66 3.70 -12.21
CA LEU A 111 11.76 4.81 -13.15
C LEU A 111 13.21 5.29 -13.15
N THR A 112 13.88 5.20 -14.29
CA THR A 112 15.29 5.66 -14.44
C THR A 112 15.38 7.14 -14.76
N GLU A 113 14.29 7.73 -15.24
CA GLU A 113 14.15 9.14 -15.58
C GLU A 113 12.84 9.65 -14.98
N LEU A 114 12.86 10.87 -14.43
CA LEU A 114 11.68 11.53 -13.90
C LEU A 114 11.13 12.48 -14.96
N PRO A 115 9.80 12.52 -15.16
CA PRO A 115 9.20 13.53 -16.03
C PRO A 115 9.41 14.92 -15.45
N ASP A 116 9.43 15.94 -16.32
CA ASP A 116 9.38 17.32 -15.87
C ASP A 116 8.00 17.59 -15.24
N MET A 117 8.01 17.92 -13.96
CA MET A 117 6.82 18.18 -13.15
C MET A 117 6.65 19.67 -12.83
N SER A 118 7.45 20.56 -13.43
CA SER A 118 7.43 22.01 -13.17
C SER A 118 6.07 22.67 -13.46
N GLU A 119 5.30 22.13 -14.40
CA GLU A 119 3.94 22.58 -14.72
C GLU A 119 2.84 21.82 -13.96
N SER A 120 3.19 20.92 -13.05
CA SER A 120 2.19 20.15 -12.29
C SER A 120 1.51 21.03 -11.23
N ILE A 121 0.20 21.21 -11.35
CA ILE A 121 -0.61 22.11 -10.50
C ILE A 121 -1.32 21.34 -9.36
N CYS A 122 -0.71 20.28 -8.83
CA CYS A 122 -1.27 19.49 -7.72
C CYS A 122 -0.73 19.90 -6.35
#